data_AF-A0A2M8QLY8-F1
#
_entry.id   AF-A0A2M8QLY8-F1
#
_cell.length_a   1.000
_cell.length_b   1.000
_cell.length_c   1.000
_cell.angle_alpha   90.00
_cell.angle_beta   90.00
_cell.angle_gamma   90.00
#
_symmetry.space_group_name_H-M   'P 1'
#
loop_
_entity.id
_entity.type
_entity.pdbx_description
1 polymer ?
#
loop_
_entity_poly.entity_id
_entity_poly.type
_entity_poly.pdbx_seq_one_letter_code
_entity_poly.pdbx_strand_id
1 'polypeptide(L)'
;MHNFPLAGRFRWKLVPTLVVVAIGDWLFYQRHLYGGFYGLFALALLIALWTGRPAVRHDRRAWAALSAAGLFALALVYDASLLALALFWAAASMATLLPATARFDDGWRWCQRLIWQGVRTPFVPLIDLRRFLKIRAAGRSGRWNLGAVLAVLALPLMGSVVILALFSAANPLIERFLSSLLWPELSLELIGRLILWGLLFLMMWSLLRPRPARRLLPAFGGHGDLVLPGVSVASVTLSLLLFNLIFALQNLMDMAWLWGLAPMPAGMSMADYAHRGAYPLIATALLAALFVLVTLRPGSKTARTKAIRNLVMLWIGQNIFLVASSMLRTIDYIEAYSLTRLRIAALAWMALVALGLAAICWRLLRERSAAWLINVNLAAGGLVLAVACFVDLGAVAAQWNVRHAREVGGRGVALDLCYLSGLGGSALLPLIDLERRTDLQPALREHVQAVRVRIHDALAQDQRQGWTLLGQMRLKRARNSPAAPAPSGARGCAGALLPPPQAPVAPAQAESVDAKAVHALTGEIGK
;
A
#
# COMPACT_ATOMS: atom_id res chain seq x y z
N MET A 1 30.59 9.17 30.46
CA MET A 1 30.16 9.31 29.05
C MET A 1 30.80 10.56 28.45
N HIS A 2 31.84 10.40 27.64
CA HIS A 2 32.68 11.51 27.14
C HIS A 2 31.91 12.59 26.38
N ASN A 3 32.18 13.84 26.74
CA ASN A 3 31.74 15.07 26.08
C ASN A 3 32.40 15.19 24.69
N PHE A 4 31.92 14.44 23.71
CA PHE A 4 32.19 14.77 22.32
C PHE A 4 31.49 16.11 21.99
N PRO A 5 32.21 17.10 21.45
CA PRO A 5 31.60 18.37 21.05
C PRO A 5 30.45 18.11 20.06
N LEU A 6 29.39 18.91 20.11
CA LEU A 6 28.19 18.78 19.26
C LEU A 6 28.52 18.61 17.75
N ALA A 7 29.65 19.17 17.30
CA ALA A 7 30.20 19.01 15.96
C ALA A 7 30.66 17.57 15.66
N GLY A 8 31.26 16.85 16.62
CA GLY A 8 31.63 15.43 16.49
C GLY A 8 30.41 14.52 16.32
N ARG A 9 29.32 14.80 17.05
CA ARG A 9 28.03 14.10 16.89
C ARG A 9 27.33 14.40 15.55
N PHE A 10 27.69 15.50 14.88
CA PHE A 10 27.23 15.83 13.53
C PHE A 10 28.01 15.06 12.46
N ARG A 11 29.34 15.11 12.54
CA ARG A 11 30.23 14.40 11.61
C ARG A 11 30.05 12.88 11.68
N TRP A 12 29.88 12.31 12.87
CA TRP A 12 29.65 10.87 13.04
C TRP A 12 28.39 10.35 12.34
N LYS A 13 27.35 11.18 12.20
CA LYS A 13 26.10 10.78 11.53
C LYS A 13 26.15 10.94 10.02
N LEU A 14 27.06 11.76 9.50
CA LEU A 14 27.24 11.92 8.04
C LEU A 14 27.87 10.66 7.42
N VAL A 15 28.83 10.04 8.10
CA VAL A 15 29.51 8.83 7.60
C VAL A 15 28.52 7.70 7.25
N PRO A 16 27.64 7.22 8.17
CA PRO A 16 26.68 6.17 7.83
C PRO A 16 25.67 6.62 6.76
N THR A 17 25.32 7.92 6.69
CA THR A 17 24.45 8.44 5.64
C THR A 17 25.11 8.36 4.26
N LEU A 18 26.36 8.79 4.14
CA LEU A 18 27.09 8.73 2.87
C LEU A 18 27.35 7.29 2.42
N VAL A 19 27.64 6.38 3.35
CA VAL A 19 27.78 4.94 3.07
C VAL A 19 26.48 4.37 2.51
N VAL A 20 25.33 4.68 3.13
CA VAL A 20 24.01 4.26 2.63
C VAL A 20 23.73 4.81 1.23
N VAL A 21 24.03 6.10 0.98
CA VAL A 21 23.86 6.70 -0.36
C VAL A 21 24.74 5.99 -1.39
N ALA A 22 26.00 5.70 -1.06
CA ALA A 22 26.91 4.98 -1.96
C ALA A 22 26.43 3.55 -2.26
N ILE A 23 25.95 2.81 -1.25
CA ILE A 23 25.37 1.48 -1.42
C ILE A 23 24.14 1.54 -2.33
N GLY A 24 23.25 2.51 -2.10
CA GLY A 24 22.03 2.66 -2.91
C GLY A 24 22.32 3.12 -4.35
N ASP A 25 23.31 3.98 -4.55
CA ASP A 25 23.80 4.35 -5.89
C ASP A 25 24.33 3.12 -6.65
N TRP A 26 25.14 2.30 -5.98
CA TRP A 26 25.69 1.09 -6.58
C TRP A 26 24.59 0.07 -6.92
N LEU A 27 23.63 -0.15 -6.03
CA LEU A 27 22.53 -1.10 -6.24
C LEU A 27 21.55 -0.63 -7.34
N PHE A 28 20.97 0.55 -7.18
CA PHE A 28 19.81 0.98 -7.96
C PHE A 28 20.18 1.69 -9.26
N TYR A 29 21.28 2.46 -9.26
CA TYR A 29 21.68 3.24 -10.42
C TYR A 29 22.73 2.52 -11.27
N GLN A 30 23.81 2.01 -10.66
CA GLN A 30 24.90 1.38 -11.43
C GLN A 30 24.58 -0.06 -11.87
N ARG A 31 23.91 -0.83 -11.01
CA ARG A 31 23.60 -2.26 -11.26
C ARG A 31 22.16 -2.51 -11.68
N HIS A 32 21.28 -1.51 -11.60
CA HIS A 32 19.85 -1.61 -11.90
C HIS A 32 19.16 -2.79 -11.18
N LEU A 33 19.51 -3.02 -9.91
CA LEU A 33 18.99 -4.12 -9.11
C LEU A 33 17.79 -3.67 -8.28
N TYR A 34 16.66 -4.38 -8.39
CA TYR A 34 15.40 -4.09 -7.71
C TYR A 34 14.79 -5.37 -7.09
N GLY A 35 13.60 -5.26 -6.50
CA GLY A 35 12.96 -6.40 -5.83
C GLY A 35 13.56 -6.67 -4.45
N GLY A 36 14.03 -7.89 -4.20
CA GLY A 36 14.63 -8.34 -2.95
C GLY A 36 15.87 -7.55 -2.51
N PHE A 37 16.55 -6.89 -3.45
CA PHE A 37 17.62 -5.93 -3.14
C PHE A 37 17.13 -4.72 -2.33
N TYR A 38 15.85 -4.33 -2.44
CA TYR A 38 15.26 -3.33 -1.54
C TYR A 38 15.28 -3.80 -0.08
N GLY A 39 15.07 -5.09 0.16
CA GLY A 39 15.14 -5.68 1.49
C GLY A 39 16.57 -5.72 2.04
N LEU A 40 17.56 -6.06 1.20
CA LEU A 40 18.98 -5.99 1.58
C LEU A 40 19.41 -4.55 1.90
N PHE A 41 18.97 -3.59 1.09
CA PHE A 41 19.18 -2.17 1.35
C PHE A 41 18.50 -1.71 2.64
N ALA A 42 17.26 -2.18 2.90
CA ALA A 42 16.54 -1.92 4.14
C ALA A 42 17.29 -2.47 5.37
N LEU A 43 17.90 -3.66 5.29
CA LEU A 43 18.78 -4.18 6.34
C LEU A 43 20.01 -3.29 6.55
N ALA A 44 20.63 -2.81 5.47
CA ALA A 44 21.74 -1.86 5.56
C ALA A 44 21.33 -0.55 6.26
N LEU A 45 20.13 -0.03 5.99
CA LEU A 45 19.56 1.12 6.70
C LEU A 45 19.41 0.86 8.20
N LEU A 46 18.95 -0.34 8.60
CA LEU A 46 18.82 -0.69 10.02
C LEU A 46 20.16 -0.82 10.73
N ILE A 47 21.17 -1.39 10.06
CA ILE A 47 22.55 -1.45 10.59
C ILE A 47 23.10 -0.03 10.75
N ALA A 48 22.90 0.83 9.76
CA ALA A 48 23.33 2.22 9.80
C ALA A 48 22.59 3.03 10.89
N LEU A 49 21.31 2.73 11.15
CA LEU A 49 20.54 3.32 12.25
C LEU A 49 21.07 2.86 13.62
N TRP A 50 21.29 1.55 13.77
CA TRP A 50 21.81 0.96 14.98
C TRP A 50 23.21 1.48 15.31
N THR A 51 24.08 1.67 14.31
CA THR A 51 25.43 2.24 14.48
C THR A 51 25.46 3.75 14.67
N GLY A 52 24.67 4.49 13.90
CA GLY A 52 24.63 5.94 13.92
C GLY A 52 23.90 6.53 15.14
N ARG A 53 23.16 5.71 15.92
CA ARG A 53 22.38 6.21 17.05
C ARG A 53 22.42 5.31 18.31
N PRO A 54 23.34 5.60 19.25
CA PRO A 54 23.48 4.85 20.50
C PRO A 54 22.20 4.76 21.35
N ALA A 55 21.31 5.75 21.27
CA ALA A 55 20.04 5.73 22.01
C ALA A 55 19.13 4.54 21.62
N VAL A 56 19.18 4.09 20.36
CA VAL A 56 18.42 2.91 19.90
C VAL A 56 19.00 1.63 20.53
N ARG A 57 20.32 1.58 20.73
CA ARG A 57 21.01 0.40 21.29
C ARG A 57 20.62 0.11 22.74
N HIS A 58 20.31 1.16 23.52
CA HIS A 58 20.09 1.05 24.96
C HIS A 58 18.60 0.95 25.36
N ASP A 59 17.64 1.12 24.43
CA ASP A 59 16.21 1.04 24.74
C ASP A 59 15.60 -0.28 24.22
N ARG A 60 15.17 -1.15 25.14
CA ARG A 60 14.55 -2.46 24.83
C ARG A 60 13.31 -2.34 23.92
N ARG A 61 12.56 -1.24 24.01
CA ARG A 61 11.37 -1.02 23.17
C ARG A 61 11.78 -0.71 21.73
N ALA A 62 12.86 0.05 21.58
CA ALA A 62 13.43 0.34 20.27
C ALA A 62 13.94 -0.94 19.60
N TRP A 63 14.46 -1.91 20.36
CA TRP A 63 14.79 -3.24 19.86
C TRP A 63 13.57 -3.99 19.32
N ALA A 64 12.44 -3.99 20.03
CA ALA A 64 11.22 -4.65 19.52
C ALA A 64 10.78 -4.04 18.17
N ALA A 65 10.80 -2.71 18.04
CA ALA A 65 10.49 -2.04 16.78
C ALA A 65 11.57 -2.26 15.69
N LEU A 66 12.85 -2.36 16.08
CA LEU A 66 13.95 -2.66 15.17
C LEU A 66 13.84 -4.11 14.64
N SER A 67 13.47 -5.07 15.49
CA SER A 67 13.19 -6.45 15.10
C SER A 67 12.00 -6.55 14.17
N ALA A 68 10.92 -5.80 14.43
CA ALA A 68 9.79 -5.70 13.51
C ALA A 68 10.20 -5.08 12.16
N ALA A 69 11.03 -4.03 12.16
CA ALA A 69 11.59 -3.48 10.93
C ALA A 69 12.47 -4.50 10.20
N GLY A 70 13.28 -5.28 10.93
CA GLY A 70 14.08 -6.36 10.38
C GLY A 70 13.23 -7.45 9.73
N LEU A 71 12.12 -7.84 10.37
CA LEU A 71 11.15 -8.77 9.81
C LEU A 71 10.57 -8.25 8.48
N PHE A 72 10.20 -6.98 8.40
CA PHE A 72 9.68 -6.39 7.16
C PHE A 72 10.77 -6.17 6.10
N ALA A 73 12.02 -5.95 6.50
CA ALA A 73 13.15 -5.96 5.58
C ALA A 73 13.37 -7.37 5.00
N LEU A 74 13.22 -8.42 5.80
CA LEU A 74 13.23 -9.82 5.34
C LEU A 74 12.01 -10.13 4.45
N ALA A 75 10.84 -9.56 4.76
CA ALA A 75 9.68 -9.67 3.88
C ALA A 75 9.95 -9.05 2.51
N LEU A 76 10.62 -7.90 2.44
CA LEU A 76 11.06 -7.29 1.18
C LEU A 76 12.06 -8.17 0.41
N VAL A 77 12.98 -8.87 1.11
CA VAL A 77 13.87 -9.87 0.48
C VAL A 77 13.06 -11.06 -0.05
N TYR A 78 12.05 -11.49 0.70
CA TYR A 78 11.19 -12.61 0.36
C TYR A 78 10.36 -12.33 -0.89
N ASP A 79 9.57 -11.25 -0.86
CA ASP A 79 8.74 -10.75 -1.96
C ASP A 79 8.56 -9.23 -1.81
N ALA A 80 9.10 -8.47 -2.75
CA ALA A 80 9.17 -7.02 -2.63
C ALA A 80 7.79 -6.39 -2.92
N SER A 81 7.12 -5.91 -1.87
CA SER A 81 5.80 -5.31 -1.96
C SER A 81 5.75 -3.92 -1.31
N LEU A 82 4.84 -3.07 -1.81
CA LEU A 82 4.55 -1.77 -1.21
C LEU A 82 4.07 -1.89 0.25
N LEU A 83 3.37 -2.98 0.58
CA LEU A 83 2.92 -3.27 1.94
C LEU A 83 4.11 -3.50 2.88
N ALA A 84 5.03 -4.40 2.51
CA ALA A 84 6.23 -4.66 3.31
C ALA A 84 7.10 -3.40 3.45
N LEU A 85 7.20 -2.58 2.40
CA LEU A 85 7.90 -1.30 2.43
C LEU A 85 7.26 -0.32 3.41
N ALA A 86 5.93 -0.18 3.38
CA ALA A 86 5.21 0.71 4.29
C ALA A 86 5.35 0.29 5.76
N LEU A 87 5.22 -1.02 6.05
CA LEU A 87 5.40 -1.55 7.40
C LEU A 87 6.86 -1.44 7.88
N PHE A 88 7.84 -1.64 6.99
CA PHE A 88 9.24 -1.38 7.27
C PHE A 88 9.46 0.07 7.72
N TRP A 89 8.98 1.05 6.95
CA TRP A 89 9.15 2.46 7.28
C TRP A 89 8.43 2.87 8.56
N ALA A 90 7.24 2.32 8.81
CA ALA A 90 6.53 2.52 10.07
C ALA A 90 7.35 1.98 11.25
N ALA A 91 7.82 0.74 11.18
CA ALA A 91 8.59 0.09 12.24
C ALA A 91 9.97 0.74 12.47
N ALA A 92 10.70 1.07 11.39
CA ALA A 92 11.98 1.78 11.47
C ALA A 92 11.80 3.17 12.11
N SER A 93 10.76 3.90 11.70
CA SER A 93 10.40 5.19 12.29
C SER A 93 10.06 5.06 13.79
N MET A 94 9.27 4.04 14.17
CA MET A 94 9.00 3.74 15.58
C MET A 94 10.28 3.45 16.37
N ALA A 95 11.19 2.63 15.84
CA ALA A 95 12.49 2.33 16.46
C ALA A 95 13.30 3.61 16.69
N THR A 96 13.20 4.59 15.78
CA THR A 96 13.86 5.88 15.95
C THR A 96 13.19 6.77 17.02
N LEU A 97 11.87 6.76 17.13
CA LEU A 97 11.15 7.69 18.00
C LEU A 97 11.04 7.17 19.44
N LEU A 98 10.99 5.86 19.65
CA LEU A 98 10.81 5.22 20.96
C LEU A 98 11.79 5.72 22.03
N PRO A 99 13.12 5.81 21.78
CA PRO A 99 14.08 6.30 22.78
C PRO A 99 13.86 7.76 23.20
N ALA A 100 13.12 8.55 22.40
CA ALA A 100 12.78 9.93 22.72
C ALA A 100 11.45 10.05 23.47
N THR A 101 10.78 8.94 23.77
CA THR A 101 9.50 8.88 24.48
C THR A 101 9.66 8.25 25.87
N ALA A 102 9.01 8.82 26.88
CA ALA A 102 9.07 8.31 28.25
C ALA A 102 8.36 6.94 28.38
N ARG A 103 7.14 6.81 27.84
CA ARG A 103 6.36 5.56 27.84
C ARG A 103 5.70 5.35 26.48
N PHE A 104 5.41 4.08 26.15
CA PHE A 104 4.52 3.77 25.03
C PHE A 104 3.10 4.17 25.46
N ASP A 105 2.52 5.13 24.74
CA ASP A 105 1.19 5.64 24.98
C ASP A 105 0.20 5.01 23.99
N ASP A 106 -0.64 5.82 23.34
CA ASP A 106 -1.75 5.32 22.53
C ASP A 106 -1.37 5.27 21.04
N GLY A 107 -1.91 4.29 20.32
CA GLY A 107 -1.69 4.13 18.90
C GLY A 107 -2.08 5.34 18.05
N TRP A 108 -3.07 6.13 18.49
CA TRP A 108 -3.43 7.40 17.83
C TRP A 108 -2.30 8.43 17.87
N ARG A 109 -1.62 8.54 19.01
CA ARG A 109 -0.48 9.45 19.17
C ARG A 109 0.71 8.97 18.35
N TRP A 110 0.89 7.65 18.24
CA TRP A 110 1.87 7.06 17.33
C TRP A 110 1.58 7.33 15.87
N CYS A 111 0.34 7.19 15.42
CA CYS A 111 -0.08 7.56 14.06
C CYS A 111 0.32 9.01 13.74
N GLN A 112 -0.03 9.96 14.62
CA GLN A 112 0.37 11.35 14.47
C GLN A 112 1.90 11.54 14.43
N ARG A 113 2.65 10.87 15.30
CA ARG A 113 4.12 10.97 15.32
C ARG A 113 4.74 10.49 14.01
N LEU A 114 4.24 9.39 13.45
CA LEU A 114 4.71 8.83 12.18
C LEU A 114 4.40 9.77 11.02
N ILE A 115 3.18 10.32 10.94
CA ILE A 115 2.80 11.32 9.95
C ILE A 115 3.70 12.56 10.05
N TRP A 116 3.89 13.10 11.26
CA TRP A 116 4.75 14.26 11.49
C TRP A 116 6.22 14.00 11.14
N GLN A 117 6.71 12.78 11.33
CA GLN A 117 8.05 12.40 10.89
C GLN A 117 8.16 12.42 9.37
N GLY A 118 7.19 11.84 8.66
CA GLY A 118 7.14 11.86 7.20
C GLY A 118 7.13 13.30 6.65
N VAL A 119 6.19 14.12 7.12
CA VAL A 119 6.05 15.53 6.69
C VAL A 119 7.31 16.36 6.94
N ARG A 120 8.03 16.12 8.04
CA ARG A 120 9.24 16.87 8.39
C ARG A 120 10.51 16.39 7.70
N THR A 121 10.54 15.14 7.24
CA THR A 121 11.70 14.49 6.61
C THR A 121 12.39 15.36 5.55
N PRO A 122 11.71 15.92 4.53
CA PRO A 122 12.37 16.73 3.50
C PRO A 122 13.07 17.98 4.06
N PHE A 123 12.59 18.51 5.18
CA PHE A 123 13.11 19.75 5.77
C PHE A 123 14.21 19.52 6.80
N VAL A 124 14.45 18.29 7.28
CA VAL A 124 15.39 18.02 8.38
C VAL A 124 16.81 18.52 8.07
N PRO A 125 17.42 18.23 6.90
CA PRO A 125 18.78 18.70 6.62
C PRO A 125 18.88 20.22 6.56
N LEU A 126 17.88 20.90 5.98
CA LEU A 126 17.86 22.36 5.89
C LEU A 126 17.79 22.98 7.29
N ILE A 127 16.97 22.43 8.20
CA ILE A 127 16.86 22.96 9.55
C ILE A 127 18.14 22.68 10.37
N ASP A 128 18.78 21.53 10.16
CA ASP A 128 20.07 21.22 10.79
C ASP A 128 21.18 22.13 10.28
N LEU A 129 21.24 22.39 8.97
CA LEU A 129 22.20 23.30 8.35
C LEU A 129 22.03 24.72 8.90
N ARG A 130 20.80 25.25 8.93
CA ARG A 130 20.50 26.57 9.54
C ARG A 130 20.95 26.65 10.99
N ARG A 131 20.73 25.59 11.78
CA ARG A 131 21.17 25.54 13.20
C ARG A 131 22.69 25.50 13.34
N PHE A 132 23.36 24.72 12.50
CA PHE A 132 24.82 24.64 12.49
C PHE A 132 25.45 25.99 12.10
N LEU A 133 24.93 26.65 11.06
CA LEU A 133 25.36 27.99 10.63
C LEU A 133 25.14 29.03 11.76
N LYS A 134 24.00 28.98 12.45
CA LYS A 134 23.71 29.87 13.59
C LYS A 134 24.68 29.67 14.76
N ILE A 135 25.02 28.43 15.11
CA ILE A 135 25.98 28.13 16.18
C ILE A 135 27.39 28.61 15.79
N ARG A 136 27.80 28.41 14.52
CA ARG A 136 29.10 28.87 14.02
C ARG A 136 29.18 30.40 13.95
N ALA A 137 28.07 31.06 13.65
CA ALA A 137 27.96 32.53 13.70
C ALA A 137 27.99 33.06 15.14
N ALA A 138 27.37 32.36 16.11
CA ALA A 138 27.41 32.74 17.52
C ALA A 138 28.78 32.52 18.18
N GLY A 139 29.55 31.52 17.74
CA GLY A 139 30.91 31.25 18.21
C GLY A 139 32.00 32.13 17.59
N ARG A 140 31.66 32.94 16.59
CA ARG A 140 32.53 34.00 16.04
C ARG A 140 31.92 35.32 16.47
N SER A 141 32.45 35.93 17.53
CA SER A 141 32.02 37.23 18.08
C SER A 141 32.28 38.44 17.17
N GLY A 142 32.29 38.26 15.84
CA GLY A 142 32.23 39.34 14.87
C GLY A 142 30.89 39.26 14.14
N ARG A 143 30.09 40.33 14.18
CA ARG A 143 28.88 40.46 13.36
C ARG A 143 29.34 40.56 11.89
N TRP A 144 29.39 39.44 11.17
CA TRP A 144 29.59 39.46 9.72
C TRP A 144 28.31 40.02 9.10
N ASN A 145 28.32 41.31 8.78
CA ASN A 145 27.24 41.91 8.01
C ASN A 145 27.33 41.37 6.58
N LEU A 146 26.41 40.48 6.21
CA LEU A 146 26.39 39.84 4.89
C LEU A 146 26.39 40.89 3.77
N GLY A 147 25.75 42.04 3.99
CA GLY A 147 25.78 43.17 3.07
C GLY A 147 27.16 43.81 2.90
N ALA A 148 27.95 43.92 3.97
CA ALA A 148 29.32 44.46 3.90
C ALA A 148 30.29 43.48 3.23
N VAL A 149 30.13 42.18 3.50
CA VAL A 149 30.94 41.14 2.84
C VAL A 149 30.60 41.04 1.36
N LEU A 150 29.31 41.09 1.00
CA LEU A 150 28.88 41.15 -0.39
C LEU A 150 29.36 42.43 -1.09
N ALA A 151 29.32 43.58 -0.43
CA ALA A 151 29.82 44.84 -1.01
C ALA A 151 31.34 44.80 -1.27
N VAL A 152 32.13 44.22 -0.37
CA VAL A 152 33.59 44.08 -0.53
C VAL A 152 33.95 43.05 -1.60
N LEU A 153 33.17 41.97 -1.75
CA LEU A 153 33.39 40.93 -2.75
C LEU A 153 32.77 41.24 -4.12
N ALA A 154 31.78 42.13 -4.19
CA ALA A 154 31.08 42.46 -5.43
C ALA A 154 32.04 43.03 -6.49
N LEU A 155 32.89 43.99 -6.11
CA LEU A 155 33.81 44.62 -7.06
C LEU A 155 34.88 43.64 -7.58
N PRO A 156 35.60 42.86 -6.73
CA PRO A 156 36.55 41.86 -7.22
C PRO A 156 35.88 40.75 -8.05
N LEU A 157 34.69 40.28 -7.67
CA LEU A 157 34.00 39.22 -8.40
C LEU A 157 33.46 39.71 -9.74
N MET A 158 32.79 40.87 -9.78
CA MET A 158 32.32 41.45 -11.05
C MET A 158 33.49 41.78 -11.96
N GLY A 159 34.56 42.38 -11.42
CA GLY A 159 35.78 42.65 -12.18
C GLY A 159 36.42 41.38 -12.74
N SER A 160 36.53 40.32 -11.92
CA SER A 160 37.08 39.03 -12.34
C SER A 160 36.21 38.37 -13.41
N VAL A 161 34.88 38.45 -13.32
CA VAL A 161 33.94 37.92 -14.33
C VAL A 161 34.08 38.68 -15.64
N VAL A 162 34.15 40.02 -15.60
CA VAL A 162 34.35 40.85 -16.81
C VAL A 162 35.70 40.54 -17.47
N ILE A 163 36.78 40.45 -16.68
CA ILE A 163 38.11 40.11 -17.19
C ILE A 163 38.12 38.70 -17.79
N LEU A 164 37.53 37.71 -17.10
CA LEU A 164 37.42 36.34 -17.61
C LEU A 164 36.60 36.28 -18.90
N ALA A 165 35.53 37.06 -19.03
CA ALA A 165 34.73 37.15 -20.26
C ALA A 165 35.52 37.76 -21.41
N LEU A 166 36.28 38.84 -21.17
CA LEU A 166 37.15 39.45 -22.16
C LEU A 166 38.30 38.51 -22.58
N PHE A 167 38.90 37.79 -21.63
CA PHE A 167 39.95 36.81 -21.91
C PHE A 167 39.42 35.59 -22.66
N SER A 168 38.19 35.15 -22.35
CA SER A 168 37.50 34.12 -23.11
C SER A 168 37.29 34.56 -24.56
N ALA A 169 36.81 35.78 -24.80
CA ALA A 169 36.57 36.29 -26.15
C ALA A 169 37.87 36.48 -26.96
N ALA A 170 38.98 36.77 -26.29
CA ALA A 170 40.28 37.00 -26.93
C ALA A 170 41.12 35.71 -27.09
N ASN A 171 40.80 34.62 -26.41
CA ASN A 171 41.59 33.39 -26.41
C ASN A 171 40.73 32.12 -26.53
N PRO A 172 40.74 31.44 -27.69
CA PRO A 172 39.89 30.26 -27.93
C PRO A 172 40.21 29.06 -27.02
N LEU A 173 41.40 28.99 -26.41
CA LEU A 173 41.71 27.96 -25.40
C LEU A 173 41.03 28.25 -24.05
N ILE A 174 40.97 29.54 -23.65
CA ILE A 174 40.28 29.97 -22.43
C ILE A 174 38.77 29.80 -22.61
N GLU A 175 38.24 30.11 -23.80
CA GLU A 175 36.84 29.87 -24.16
C GLU A 175 36.44 28.40 -24.04
N ARG A 176 37.24 27.48 -24.61
CA ARG A 176 37.00 26.04 -24.52
C ARG A 176 37.13 25.51 -23.09
N PHE A 177 38.10 26.02 -22.32
CA PHE A 177 38.27 25.65 -20.92
C PHE A 177 37.10 26.13 -20.06
N LEU A 178 36.68 27.39 -20.19
CA LEU A 178 35.56 27.95 -19.44
C LEU A 178 34.23 27.31 -19.83
N SER A 179 33.99 27.04 -21.13
CA SER A 179 32.78 26.34 -21.57
C SER A 179 32.71 24.90 -21.05
N SER A 180 33.85 24.20 -20.93
CA SER A 180 33.91 22.86 -20.31
C SER A 180 33.66 22.85 -18.79
N LEU A 181 33.88 23.98 -18.11
CA LEU A 181 33.80 24.10 -16.64
C LEU A 181 32.49 24.72 -16.15
N LEU A 182 31.92 25.67 -16.90
CA LEU A 182 30.79 26.50 -16.46
C LEU A 182 29.45 25.75 -16.46
N TRP A 183 29.32 24.68 -17.24
CA TRP A 183 28.10 23.88 -17.33
C TRP A 183 28.49 22.41 -17.52
N PRO A 184 28.67 21.60 -16.44
CA PRO A 184 28.50 20.18 -16.62
C PRO A 184 27.10 20.02 -17.22
N GLU A 185 27.01 19.55 -18.46
CA GLU A 185 25.73 19.31 -19.10
C GLU A 185 24.89 18.51 -18.12
N LEU A 186 23.84 19.13 -17.59
CA LEU A 186 22.92 18.51 -16.64
C LEU A 186 22.13 17.48 -17.41
N SER A 187 22.78 16.35 -17.70
CA SER A 187 22.15 15.23 -18.37
C SER A 187 21.00 14.75 -17.50
N LEU A 188 19.94 14.26 -18.15
CA LEU A 188 18.79 13.70 -17.46
C LEU A 188 19.22 12.56 -16.51
N GLU A 189 20.29 11.86 -16.86
CA GLU A 189 20.96 10.85 -16.06
C GLU A 189 21.58 11.41 -14.77
N LEU A 190 22.33 12.52 -14.85
CA LEU A 190 22.91 13.17 -13.68
C LEU A 190 21.83 13.73 -12.76
N ILE A 191 20.79 14.34 -13.33
CA ILE A 191 19.62 14.82 -12.57
C ILE A 191 18.96 13.65 -11.83
N GLY A 192 18.71 12.54 -12.52
CA GLY A 192 18.14 11.33 -11.91
C GLY A 192 19.01 10.77 -10.77
N ARG A 193 20.33 10.75 -10.96
CA ARG A 193 21.29 10.30 -9.94
C ARG A 193 21.31 11.22 -8.71
N LEU A 194 21.28 12.53 -8.91
CA LEU A 194 21.22 13.52 -7.83
C LEU A 194 19.90 13.44 -7.05
N ILE A 195 18.78 13.21 -7.74
CA ILE A 195 17.48 12.97 -7.11
C ILE A 195 17.55 11.71 -6.25
N LEU A 196 18.09 10.61 -6.77
CA LEU A 196 18.28 9.36 -6.01
C LEU A 196 19.12 9.62 -4.76
N TRP A 197 20.29 10.27 -4.89
CA TRP A 197 21.14 10.60 -3.76
C TRP A 197 20.43 11.47 -2.73
N GLY A 198 19.70 12.48 -3.18
CA GLY A 198 18.88 13.33 -2.33
C GLY A 198 17.85 12.53 -1.54
N LEU A 199 17.09 11.64 -2.19
CA LEU A 199 16.09 10.80 -1.55
C LEU A 199 16.71 9.85 -0.52
N LEU A 200 17.76 9.12 -0.89
CA LEU A 200 18.47 8.20 0.01
C LEU A 200 19.08 8.92 1.21
N PHE A 201 19.67 10.10 0.97
CA PHE A 201 20.21 10.96 2.01
C PHE A 201 19.09 11.40 2.97
N LEU A 202 17.96 11.89 2.44
CA LEU A 202 16.82 12.34 3.25
C LEU A 202 16.24 11.22 4.11
N MET A 203 16.06 10.03 3.53
CA MET A 203 15.57 8.84 4.21
C MET A 203 16.49 8.48 5.39
N MET A 204 17.79 8.37 5.15
CA MET A 204 18.74 7.99 6.19
C MET A 204 18.95 9.09 7.24
N TRP A 205 19.00 10.35 6.80
CA TRP A 205 19.20 11.50 7.70
C TRP A 205 18.01 11.67 8.66
N SER A 206 16.78 11.44 8.18
CA SER A 206 15.57 11.46 9.01
C SER A 206 15.61 10.42 10.13
N LEU A 207 16.08 9.20 9.84
CA LEU A 207 16.22 8.13 10.84
C LEU A 207 17.29 8.44 11.90
N LEU A 208 18.41 9.04 11.52
CA LEU A 208 19.49 9.40 12.45
C LEU A 208 19.18 10.63 13.29
N ARG A 209 18.34 11.53 12.78
CA ARG A 209 17.98 12.80 13.43
C ARG A 209 16.47 13.00 13.46
N PRO A 210 15.72 12.12 14.15
CA PRO A 210 14.29 12.31 14.22
C PRO A 210 13.97 13.53 15.07
N ARG A 211 12.89 14.21 14.68
CA ARG A 211 12.39 15.40 15.39
C ARG A 211 10.98 15.11 15.88
N PRO A 212 10.84 14.52 17.08
CA PRO A 212 9.53 14.12 17.58
C PRO A 212 8.58 15.31 17.64
N ALA A 213 7.32 15.07 17.31
CA ALA A 213 6.26 16.06 17.50
C ALA A 213 6.13 16.34 19.01
N ARG A 214 6.19 17.64 19.38
CA ARG A 214 6.07 18.10 20.77
C ARG A 214 4.62 18.31 21.20
N ARG A 215 3.74 18.61 20.23
CA ARG A 215 2.32 18.85 20.44
C ARG A 215 1.57 17.76 19.68
N LEU A 216 0.85 16.92 20.39
CA LEU A 216 0.04 15.83 19.86
C LEU A 216 -1.40 16.09 20.27
N LEU A 217 -2.33 15.79 19.37
CA LEU A 217 -3.75 15.86 19.65
C LEU A 217 -4.10 14.67 20.56
N PRO A 218 -4.86 14.89 21.65
CA PRO A 218 -5.36 13.79 22.46
C PRO A 218 -6.26 12.88 21.60
N ALA A 219 -6.30 11.58 21.92
CA ALA A 219 -7.32 10.72 21.36
C ALA A 219 -8.69 11.27 21.75
N PHE A 220 -9.64 11.29 20.80
CA PHE A 220 -11.00 11.73 21.09
C PHE A 220 -11.59 10.83 22.18
N GLY A 221 -11.60 11.32 23.42
CA GLY A 221 -12.10 10.55 24.56
C GLY A 221 -13.62 10.49 24.58
N GLY A 222 -14.30 11.43 23.92
CA GLY A 222 -15.76 11.53 23.91
C GLY A 222 -16.37 11.64 25.31
N HIS A 223 -15.65 12.17 26.30
CA HIS A 223 -16.18 12.31 27.66
C HIS A 223 -17.06 13.55 27.78
N GLY A 224 -18.16 13.43 28.51
CA GLY A 224 -19.07 14.53 28.83
C GLY A 224 -20.42 14.46 28.10
N ASP A 225 -21.40 15.18 28.65
CA ASP A 225 -22.72 15.35 28.05
C ASP A 225 -22.61 16.38 26.92
N LEU A 226 -22.80 15.95 25.67
CA LEU A 226 -23.16 16.87 24.60
C LEU A 226 -24.68 16.96 24.61
N VAL A 227 -25.20 18.08 25.11
CA VAL A 227 -26.65 18.33 25.10
C VAL A 227 -27.03 18.71 23.67
N LEU A 228 -27.40 17.71 22.85
CA LEU A 228 -28.01 17.97 21.57
C LEU A 228 -29.51 18.27 21.77
N PRO A 229 -30.03 19.39 21.26
CA PRO A 229 -31.46 19.67 21.32
C PRO A 229 -32.23 18.56 20.58
N GLY A 230 -33.26 18.01 21.24
CA GLY A 230 -34.12 16.93 20.70
C GLY A 230 -33.68 15.50 21.02
N VAL A 231 -32.50 15.28 21.59
CA VAL A 231 -32.01 13.93 21.93
C VAL A 231 -32.29 13.61 23.40
N SER A 232 -33.46 13.02 23.68
CA SER A 232 -33.84 12.55 25.02
C SER A 232 -33.43 11.09 25.24
N VAL A 233 -33.31 10.66 26.51
CA VAL A 233 -33.06 9.25 26.86
C VAL A 233 -34.15 8.33 26.29
N ALA A 234 -35.41 8.80 26.27
CA ALA A 234 -36.54 8.07 25.69
C ALA A 234 -36.40 7.92 24.17
N SER A 235 -36.04 9.00 23.46
CA SER A 235 -35.79 8.96 22.02
C SER A 235 -34.65 8.00 21.67
N VAL A 236 -33.52 8.06 22.40
CA VAL A 236 -32.39 7.14 22.18
C VAL A 236 -32.79 5.68 22.45
N THR A 237 -33.58 5.42 23.49
CA THR A 237 -34.06 4.07 23.81
C THR A 237 -34.98 3.53 22.71
N LEU A 238 -35.94 4.35 22.25
CA LEU A 238 -36.85 3.98 21.16
C LEU A 238 -36.11 3.72 19.85
N SER A 239 -35.17 4.60 19.48
CA SER A 239 -34.33 4.40 18.30
C SER A 239 -33.54 3.10 18.38
N LEU A 240 -32.90 2.80 19.53
CA LEU A 240 -32.17 1.55 19.71
C LEU A 240 -33.07 0.32 19.64
N LEU A 241 -34.30 0.40 20.15
CA LEU A 241 -35.27 -0.67 20.06
C LEU A 241 -35.68 -0.92 18.61
N LEU A 242 -36.03 0.15 17.86
CA LEU A 242 -36.38 0.07 16.44
C LEU A 242 -35.20 -0.45 15.60
N PHE A 243 -33.99 0.02 15.85
CA PHE A 243 -32.80 -0.46 15.14
C PHE A 243 -32.53 -1.94 15.42
N ASN A 244 -32.66 -2.39 16.68
CA ASN A 244 -32.53 -3.82 16.98
C ASN A 244 -33.60 -4.64 16.26
N LEU A 245 -34.84 -4.15 16.14
CA LEU A 245 -35.91 -4.85 15.44
C LEU A 245 -35.62 -4.96 13.93
N ILE A 246 -35.18 -3.86 13.30
CA ILE A 246 -34.85 -3.84 11.87
C ILE A 246 -33.68 -4.79 11.58
N PHE A 247 -32.62 -4.77 12.39
CA PHE A 247 -31.50 -5.69 12.24
C PHE A 247 -31.92 -7.15 12.49
N ALA A 248 -32.87 -7.39 13.41
CA ALA A 248 -33.33 -8.74 13.71
C ALA A 248 -34.10 -9.31 12.52
N LEU A 249 -34.95 -8.48 11.90
CA LEU A 249 -35.65 -8.84 10.66
C LEU A 249 -34.65 -9.15 9.53
N GLN A 250 -33.63 -8.30 9.35
CA GLN A 250 -32.58 -8.54 8.34
C GLN A 250 -31.84 -9.86 8.59
N ASN A 251 -31.43 -10.13 9.83
CA ASN A 251 -30.73 -11.36 10.21
C ASN A 251 -31.62 -12.59 10.03
N LEU A 252 -32.92 -12.47 10.31
CA LEU A 252 -33.91 -13.54 10.06
C LEU A 252 -34.06 -13.83 8.57
N MET A 253 -34.10 -12.78 7.73
CA MET A 253 -34.15 -12.93 6.27
C MET A 253 -32.88 -13.59 5.73
N ASP A 254 -31.70 -13.14 6.18
CA ASP A 254 -30.42 -13.76 5.82
C ASP A 254 -30.39 -15.23 6.23
N MET A 255 -30.85 -15.56 7.44
CA MET A 255 -30.98 -16.93 7.91
C MET A 255 -31.94 -17.76 7.05
N ALA A 256 -33.09 -17.19 6.68
CA ALA A 256 -34.07 -17.88 5.86
C ALA A 256 -33.54 -18.24 4.47
N TRP A 257 -32.79 -17.32 3.83
CA TRP A 257 -32.36 -17.49 2.44
C TRP A 257 -31.00 -18.16 2.31
N LEU A 258 -30.03 -17.88 3.20
CA LEU A 258 -28.69 -18.45 3.13
C LEU A 258 -28.60 -19.85 3.74
N TRP A 259 -29.46 -20.20 4.70
CA TRP A 259 -29.47 -21.55 5.30
C TRP A 259 -30.50 -22.49 4.67
N GLY A 260 -31.05 -22.12 3.51
CA GLY A 260 -31.91 -23.01 2.70
C GLY A 260 -33.33 -23.21 3.24
N LEU A 261 -33.83 -22.31 4.11
CA LEU A 261 -35.21 -22.37 4.62
C LEU A 261 -36.23 -21.81 3.62
N ALA A 262 -35.81 -21.05 2.62
CA ALA A 262 -36.67 -20.56 1.54
C ALA A 262 -35.93 -20.52 0.20
N PRO A 263 -36.61 -20.77 -0.94
CA PRO A 263 -36.02 -20.65 -2.26
C PRO A 263 -35.70 -19.18 -2.58
N MET A 264 -34.62 -18.97 -3.34
CA MET A 264 -34.23 -17.65 -3.81
C MET A 264 -35.36 -17.02 -4.67
N PRO A 265 -35.66 -15.72 -4.54
CA PRO A 265 -36.70 -15.07 -5.35
C PRO A 265 -36.46 -15.26 -6.85
N ALA A 266 -37.52 -15.57 -7.59
CA ALA A 266 -37.45 -15.85 -9.03
C ALA A 266 -36.82 -14.68 -9.80
N GLY A 267 -35.80 -14.98 -10.62
CA GLY A 267 -35.11 -14.00 -11.47
C GLY A 267 -33.91 -13.29 -10.85
N MET A 268 -33.50 -13.63 -9.61
CA MET A 268 -32.33 -13.02 -8.97
C MET A 268 -31.10 -13.92 -9.09
N SER A 269 -30.01 -13.43 -9.71
CA SER A 269 -28.73 -14.16 -9.72
C SER A 269 -28.01 -14.01 -8.37
N MET A 270 -27.14 -14.96 -8.03
CA MET A 270 -26.30 -14.88 -6.82
C MET A 270 -25.44 -13.60 -6.79
N ALA A 271 -25.00 -13.13 -7.97
CA ALA A 271 -24.25 -11.88 -8.11
C ALA A 271 -25.12 -10.64 -7.82
N ASP A 272 -26.36 -10.62 -8.32
CA ASP A 272 -27.30 -9.52 -8.07
C ASP A 272 -27.66 -9.42 -6.58
N TYR A 273 -27.85 -10.56 -5.92
CA TYR A 273 -28.11 -10.62 -4.49
C TYR A 273 -26.92 -10.11 -3.65
N ALA A 274 -25.70 -10.52 -3.99
CA ALA A 274 -24.50 -10.07 -3.31
C ALA A 274 -24.26 -8.56 -3.47
N HIS A 275 -24.40 -8.01 -4.68
CA HIS A 275 -24.10 -6.60 -4.95
C HIS A 275 -25.22 -5.64 -4.51
N ARG A 276 -26.50 -5.97 -4.70
CA ARG A 276 -27.61 -5.07 -4.31
C ARG A 276 -27.83 -5.01 -2.80
N GLY A 277 -27.55 -6.11 -2.08
CA GLY A 277 -27.72 -6.17 -0.63
C GLY A 277 -26.59 -5.47 0.15
N ALA A 278 -25.34 -5.60 -0.29
CA ALA A 278 -24.20 -5.23 0.55
C ALA A 278 -24.03 -3.72 0.77
N TYR A 279 -24.12 -2.89 -0.28
CA TYR A 279 -23.79 -1.46 -0.18
C TYR A 279 -24.75 -0.67 0.73
N PRO A 280 -26.09 -0.83 0.60
CA PRO A 280 -27.02 -0.13 1.49
C PRO A 280 -26.89 -0.57 2.95
N LEU A 281 -26.62 -1.86 3.22
CA LEU A 281 -26.44 -2.39 4.57
C LEU A 281 -25.18 -1.84 5.25
N ILE A 282 -24.10 -1.63 4.49
CA ILE A 282 -22.90 -0.96 5.02
C ILE A 282 -23.23 0.49 5.38
N ALA A 283 -23.94 1.22 4.51
CA ALA A 283 -24.30 2.62 4.76
C ALA A 283 -25.20 2.78 6.01
N THR A 284 -26.20 1.91 6.17
CA THR A 284 -27.09 1.95 7.35
C THR A 284 -26.35 1.54 8.62
N ALA A 285 -25.45 0.55 8.57
CA ALA A 285 -24.60 0.18 9.70
C ALA A 285 -23.67 1.33 10.12
N LEU A 286 -23.06 2.05 9.16
CA LEU A 286 -22.21 3.21 9.45
C LEU A 286 -22.99 4.38 10.05
N LEU A 287 -24.19 4.68 9.54
CA LEU A 287 -25.07 5.71 10.09
C LEU A 287 -25.53 5.37 11.51
N ALA A 288 -25.90 4.12 11.75
CA ALA A 288 -26.27 3.66 13.09
C ALA A 288 -25.07 3.69 14.06
N ALA A 289 -23.87 3.35 13.60
CA ALA A 289 -22.64 3.45 14.38
C ALA A 289 -22.31 4.92 14.72
N LEU A 290 -22.50 5.84 13.77
CA LEU A 290 -22.36 7.27 13.99
C LEU A 290 -23.39 7.78 15.03
N PHE A 291 -24.65 7.38 14.89
CA PHE A 291 -25.71 7.73 15.85
C PHE A 291 -25.35 7.27 17.27
N VAL A 292 -24.91 6.02 17.44
CA VAL A 292 -24.47 5.50 18.74
C VAL A 292 -23.24 6.26 19.24
N LEU A 293 -22.25 6.54 18.42
CA LEU A 293 -21.05 7.28 18.86
C LEU A 293 -21.38 8.71 19.32
N VAL A 294 -22.35 9.37 18.69
CA VAL A 294 -22.79 10.73 19.05
C VAL A 294 -23.64 10.72 20.32
N THR A 295 -24.56 9.76 20.46
CA THR A 295 -25.57 9.71 21.55
C THR A 295 -25.08 8.99 22.82
N LEU A 296 -24.14 8.06 22.70
CA LEU A 296 -23.61 7.22 23.78
C LEU A 296 -22.15 7.55 24.13
N ARG A 297 -21.92 8.83 24.43
CA ARG A 297 -20.65 9.33 24.94
C ARG A 297 -20.34 8.78 26.35
N PRO A 298 -19.11 8.29 26.62
CA PRO A 298 -18.69 7.87 27.96
C PRO A 298 -18.95 8.94 29.03
N GLY A 299 -19.65 8.56 30.10
CA GLY A 299 -20.01 9.44 31.22
C GLY A 299 -21.39 10.11 31.13
N SER A 300 -22.12 9.94 30.01
CA SER A 300 -23.45 10.53 29.87
C SER A 300 -24.51 9.90 30.75
N LYS A 301 -25.60 10.62 31.03
CA LYS A 301 -26.78 10.04 31.72
C LYS A 301 -27.37 8.86 30.94
N THR A 302 -27.36 8.94 29.61
CA THR A 302 -27.83 7.90 28.68
C THR A 302 -26.99 6.62 28.75
N ALA A 303 -25.66 6.73 28.90
CA ALA A 303 -24.75 5.59 29.01
C ALA A 303 -24.84 4.85 30.36
N ARG A 304 -25.42 5.48 31.39
CA ARG A 304 -25.62 4.87 32.73
C ARG A 304 -26.84 3.96 32.81
N THR A 305 -27.77 4.07 31.86
CA THR A 305 -28.98 3.24 31.85
C THR A 305 -28.67 1.82 31.38
N LYS A 306 -28.89 0.82 32.25
CA LYS A 306 -28.66 -0.60 31.95
C LYS A 306 -29.40 -1.07 30.69
N ALA A 307 -30.65 -0.62 30.49
CA ALA A 307 -31.44 -0.98 29.31
C ALA A 307 -30.78 -0.56 28.00
N ILE A 308 -30.29 0.69 27.92
CA ILE A 308 -29.59 1.19 26.73
C ILE A 308 -28.29 0.42 26.48
N ARG A 309 -27.52 0.12 27.53
CA ARG A 309 -26.29 -0.70 27.41
C ARG A 309 -26.62 -2.09 26.84
N ASN A 310 -27.68 -2.73 27.33
CA ASN A 310 -28.14 -4.03 26.84
C ASN A 310 -28.61 -3.97 25.38
N LEU A 311 -29.37 -2.95 25.00
CA LEU A 311 -29.81 -2.75 23.61
C LEU A 311 -28.64 -2.50 22.66
N VAL A 312 -27.60 -1.78 23.09
CA VAL A 312 -26.37 -1.59 22.31
C VAL A 312 -25.60 -2.90 22.18
N MET A 313 -25.47 -3.67 23.26
CA MET A 313 -24.79 -4.98 23.22
C MET A 313 -25.53 -5.96 22.30
N LEU A 314 -26.86 -6.01 22.37
CA LEU A 314 -27.69 -6.80 21.45
C LEU A 314 -27.45 -6.36 20.01
N TRP A 315 -27.48 -5.05 19.74
CA TRP A 315 -27.27 -4.50 18.40
C TRP A 315 -25.88 -4.82 17.85
N ILE A 316 -24.82 -4.72 18.66
CA ILE A 316 -23.47 -5.13 18.24
C ILE A 316 -23.42 -6.63 17.94
N GLY A 317 -24.06 -7.46 18.78
CA GLY A 317 -24.18 -8.90 18.53
C GLY A 317 -24.87 -9.21 17.19
N GLN A 318 -25.95 -8.49 16.88
CA GLN A 318 -26.64 -8.59 15.60
C GLN A 318 -25.77 -8.16 14.42
N ASN A 319 -24.92 -7.14 14.58
CA ASN A 319 -23.97 -6.74 13.54
C ASN A 319 -22.87 -7.79 13.32
N ILE A 320 -22.38 -8.44 14.37
CA ILE A 320 -21.42 -9.55 14.24
C ILE A 320 -22.07 -10.69 13.43
N PHE A 321 -23.34 -11.02 13.72
CA PHE A 321 -24.08 -12.01 12.93
C PHE A 321 -24.24 -11.58 11.46
N LEU A 322 -24.57 -10.31 11.21
CA LEU A 322 -24.67 -9.76 9.85
C LEU A 322 -23.34 -9.84 9.08
N VAL A 323 -22.22 -9.57 9.74
CA VAL A 323 -20.88 -9.75 9.15
C VAL A 323 -20.63 -11.23 8.83
N ALA A 324 -21.02 -12.16 9.71
CA ALA A 324 -20.89 -13.60 9.44
C ALA A 324 -21.74 -14.04 8.24
N SER A 325 -22.98 -13.55 8.12
CA SER A 325 -23.84 -13.74 6.95
C SER A 325 -23.19 -13.21 5.66
N SER A 326 -22.59 -12.03 5.73
CA SER A 326 -21.87 -11.42 4.60
C SER A 326 -20.62 -12.23 4.19
N MET A 327 -19.91 -12.81 5.16
CA MET A 327 -18.81 -13.73 4.90
C MET A 327 -19.29 -15.00 4.20
N LEU A 328 -20.37 -15.62 4.68
CA LEU A 328 -20.96 -16.80 4.06
C LEU A 328 -21.35 -16.52 2.60
N ARG A 329 -22.04 -15.42 2.34
CA ARG A 329 -22.39 -14.98 0.98
C ARG A 329 -21.17 -14.80 0.07
N THR A 330 -20.07 -14.29 0.63
CA THR A 330 -18.81 -14.14 -0.12
C THR A 330 -18.19 -15.51 -0.41
N ILE A 331 -18.30 -16.46 0.51
CA ILE A 331 -17.83 -17.85 0.32
C ILE A 331 -18.66 -18.55 -0.76
N ASP A 332 -20.00 -18.49 -0.70
CA ASP A 332 -20.89 -19.06 -1.73
C ASP A 332 -20.59 -18.44 -3.10
N TYR A 333 -20.33 -17.14 -3.13
CA TYR A 333 -19.94 -16.43 -4.36
C TYR A 333 -18.56 -16.86 -4.87
N ILE A 334 -17.60 -17.16 -3.99
CA ILE A 334 -16.30 -17.74 -4.38
C ILE A 334 -16.50 -19.13 -4.99
N GLU A 335 -17.34 -19.97 -4.37
CA GLU A 335 -17.66 -21.30 -4.88
C GLU A 335 -18.26 -21.23 -6.29
N ALA A 336 -19.14 -20.26 -6.54
CA ALA A 336 -19.75 -20.06 -7.85
C ALA A 336 -18.84 -19.37 -8.89
N TYR A 337 -18.05 -18.36 -8.51
CA TYR A 337 -17.37 -17.45 -9.46
C TYR A 337 -15.83 -17.39 -9.30
N SER A 338 -15.22 -18.38 -8.65
CA SER A 338 -13.78 -18.52 -8.37
C SER A 338 -13.22 -17.65 -7.23
N LEU A 339 -11.96 -17.87 -6.83
CA LEU A 339 -11.28 -17.08 -5.81
C LEU A 339 -10.40 -15.99 -6.44
N THR A 340 -10.42 -14.79 -5.83
CA THR A 340 -9.55 -13.67 -6.24
C THR A 340 -8.86 -13.04 -5.04
N ARG A 341 -7.75 -12.31 -5.28
CA ARG A 341 -7.03 -11.54 -4.25
C ARG A 341 -7.95 -10.61 -3.45
N LEU A 342 -8.88 -9.93 -4.13
CA LEU A 342 -9.80 -8.99 -3.49
C LEU A 342 -10.84 -9.69 -2.60
N ARG A 343 -11.32 -10.88 -3.00
CA ARG A 343 -12.25 -11.66 -2.18
C ARG A 343 -11.57 -12.20 -0.90
N ILE A 344 -10.31 -12.63 -0.99
CA ILE A 344 -9.51 -13.00 0.20
C ILE A 344 -9.31 -11.79 1.12
N ALA A 345 -8.95 -10.63 0.56
CA ALA A 345 -8.79 -9.40 1.33
C ALA A 345 -10.10 -8.94 1.99
N ALA A 346 -11.24 -9.08 1.29
CA ALA A 346 -12.56 -8.77 1.83
C ALA A 346 -12.93 -9.69 3.01
N LEU A 347 -12.67 -11.00 2.92
CA LEU A 347 -12.88 -11.93 4.04
C LEU A 347 -12.01 -11.58 5.25
N ALA A 348 -10.72 -11.29 5.03
CA ALA A 348 -9.83 -10.87 6.10
C ALA A 348 -10.27 -9.53 6.73
N TRP A 349 -10.75 -8.58 5.93
CA TRP A 349 -11.30 -7.31 6.40
C TRP A 349 -12.58 -7.51 7.22
N MET A 350 -13.52 -8.34 6.75
CA MET A 350 -14.74 -8.66 7.51
C MET A 350 -14.41 -9.31 8.86
N ALA A 351 -13.42 -10.20 8.91
CA ALA A 351 -12.94 -10.78 10.17
C ALA A 351 -12.37 -9.71 11.12
N LEU A 352 -11.62 -8.72 10.61
CA LEU A 352 -11.13 -7.59 11.41
C LEU A 352 -12.28 -6.71 11.93
N VAL A 353 -13.33 -6.49 11.12
CA VAL A 353 -14.53 -5.76 11.54
C VAL A 353 -15.24 -6.50 12.66
N ALA A 354 -15.46 -7.80 12.52
CA ALA A 354 -16.07 -8.62 13.57
C ALA A 354 -15.26 -8.59 14.87
N LEU A 355 -13.92 -8.68 14.78
CA LEU A 355 -13.03 -8.54 15.93
C LEU A 355 -13.10 -7.14 16.56
N GLY A 356 -13.18 -6.08 15.76
CA GLY A 356 -13.36 -4.70 16.21
C GLY A 356 -14.67 -4.51 16.97
N LEU A 357 -15.78 -5.04 16.45
CA LEU A 357 -17.09 -5.05 17.12
C LEU A 357 -17.06 -5.84 18.43
N ALA A 358 -16.44 -7.02 18.44
CA ALA A 358 -16.25 -7.81 19.66
C ALA A 358 -15.40 -7.07 20.69
N ALA A 359 -14.35 -6.36 20.26
CA ALA A 359 -13.53 -5.51 21.12
C ALA A 359 -14.31 -4.32 21.69
N ILE A 360 -15.28 -3.76 20.95
CA ILE A 360 -16.19 -2.73 21.48
C ILE A 360 -17.08 -3.31 22.59
N CYS A 361 -17.67 -4.50 22.38
CA CYS A 361 -18.43 -5.19 23.43
C CYS A 361 -17.57 -5.43 24.67
N TRP A 362 -16.37 -5.97 24.49
CA TRP A 362 -15.44 -6.20 25.59
C TRP A 362 -15.07 -4.91 26.32
N ARG A 363 -14.79 -3.84 25.58
CA ARG A 363 -14.52 -2.52 26.14
C ARG A 363 -15.67 -2.05 27.01
N LEU A 364 -16.90 -2.19 26.52
CA LEU A 364 -18.10 -1.77 27.24
C LEU A 364 -18.32 -2.63 28.49
N LEU A 365 -18.12 -3.94 28.43
CA LEU A 365 -18.27 -4.87 29.56
C LEU A 365 -17.21 -4.66 30.66
N ARG A 366 -15.96 -4.43 30.27
CA ARG A 366 -14.79 -4.31 31.17
C ARG A 366 -14.36 -2.86 31.44
N GLU A 367 -15.16 -1.89 31.03
CA GLU A 367 -14.92 -0.44 31.20
C GLU A 367 -13.52 0.00 30.76
N ARG A 368 -13.02 -0.56 29.65
CA ARG A 368 -11.69 -0.24 29.10
C ARG A 368 -11.68 1.13 28.42
N SER A 369 -10.51 1.76 28.41
CA SER A 369 -10.30 3.06 27.77
C SER A 369 -10.42 2.99 26.24
N ALA A 370 -10.69 4.14 25.60
CA ALA A 370 -10.70 4.22 24.14
C ALA A 370 -9.31 3.91 23.53
N ALA A 371 -8.24 4.27 24.24
CA ALA A 371 -6.87 3.93 23.89
C ALA A 371 -6.64 2.42 23.79
N TRP A 372 -7.20 1.63 24.73
CA TRP A 372 -7.11 0.18 24.68
C TRP A 372 -7.75 -0.38 23.40
N LEU A 373 -8.92 0.12 23.02
CA LEU A 373 -9.62 -0.31 21.80
C LEU A 373 -8.82 0.02 20.54
N ILE A 374 -8.23 1.23 20.47
CA ILE A 374 -7.37 1.63 19.35
C ILE A 374 -6.16 0.70 19.26
N ASN A 375 -5.50 0.40 20.38
CA ASN A 375 -4.33 -0.47 20.40
C ASN A 375 -4.65 -1.91 20.00
N VAL A 376 -5.79 -2.46 20.42
CA VAL A 376 -6.23 -3.81 20.01
C VAL A 376 -6.52 -3.86 18.51
N ASN A 377 -7.22 -2.87 17.96
CA ASN A 377 -7.50 -2.83 16.52
C ASN A 377 -6.23 -2.64 15.69
N LEU A 378 -5.29 -1.80 16.14
CA LEU A 378 -3.99 -1.63 15.48
C LEU A 378 -3.14 -2.90 15.57
N ALA A 379 -3.19 -3.63 16.68
CA ALA A 379 -2.49 -4.90 16.82
C ALA A 379 -3.08 -5.97 15.90
N ALA A 380 -4.41 -6.10 15.84
CA ALA A 380 -5.10 -7.04 14.97
C ALA A 380 -4.85 -6.73 13.49
N GLY A 381 -5.04 -5.47 13.07
CA GLY A 381 -4.76 -5.03 11.70
C GLY A 381 -3.29 -5.17 11.34
N GLY A 382 -2.38 -4.77 12.24
CA GLY A 382 -0.94 -4.93 12.06
C GLY A 382 -0.51 -6.39 11.90
N LEU A 383 -1.12 -7.32 12.66
CA LEU A 383 -0.88 -8.75 12.53
C LEU A 383 -1.34 -9.29 11.18
N VAL A 384 -2.56 -8.96 10.75
CA VAL A 384 -3.09 -9.39 9.43
C VAL A 384 -2.22 -8.86 8.30
N LEU A 385 -1.83 -7.58 8.34
CA LEU A 385 -0.95 -6.98 7.35
C LEU A 385 0.46 -7.58 7.37
N ALA A 386 0.98 -7.92 8.55
CA ALA A 386 2.28 -8.59 8.66
C ALA A 386 2.25 -10.00 8.05
N VAL A 387 1.19 -10.78 8.30
CA VAL A 387 1.00 -12.09 7.66
C VAL A 387 0.87 -11.95 6.15
N ALA A 388 0.14 -10.94 5.67
CA ALA A 388 -0.01 -10.66 4.24
C ALA A 388 1.30 -10.28 3.52
N CYS A 389 2.37 -9.93 4.25
CA CYS A 389 3.70 -9.72 3.66
C CYS A 389 4.43 -11.02 3.30
N PHE A 390 4.02 -12.16 3.89
CA PHE A 390 4.66 -13.46 3.68
C PHE A 390 3.77 -14.45 2.91
N VAL A 391 2.45 -14.21 2.93
CA VAL A 391 1.47 -15.04 2.24
C VAL A 391 1.12 -14.42 0.90
N ASP A 392 1.46 -15.10 -0.20
CA ASP A 392 1.04 -14.69 -1.53
C ASP A 392 -0.44 -15.06 -1.77
N LEU A 393 -1.32 -14.06 -1.63
CA LEU A 393 -2.77 -14.20 -1.85
C LEU A 393 -3.11 -14.61 -3.29
N GLY A 394 -2.27 -14.24 -4.27
CA GLY A 394 -2.43 -14.66 -5.66
C GLY A 394 -2.15 -16.16 -5.82
N ALA A 395 -1.13 -16.68 -5.14
CA ALA A 395 -0.82 -18.11 -5.17
C ALA A 395 -1.95 -18.92 -4.49
N VAL A 396 -2.50 -18.43 -3.38
CA VAL A 396 -3.66 -19.04 -2.71
C VAL A 396 -4.87 -19.07 -3.65
N ALA A 397 -5.17 -17.95 -4.32
CA ALA A 397 -6.26 -17.88 -5.30
C ALA A 397 -6.04 -18.85 -6.48
N ALA A 398 -4.84 -18.88 -7.05
CA ALA A 398 -4.50 -19.77 -8.16
C ALA A 398 -4.61 -21.25 -7.77
N GLN A 399 -4.11 -21.65 -6.59
CA GLN A 399 -4.23 -23.02 -6.08
C GLN A 399 -5.69 -23.44 -5.89
N TRP A 400 -6.52 -22.55 -5.35
CA TRP A 400 -7.94 -22.83 -5.17
C TRP A 400 -8.63 -22.98 -6.53
N ASN A 401 -8.41 -22.04 -7.46
CA ASN A 401 -9.07 -22.00 -8.78
C ASN A 401 -8.74 -23.25 -9.62
N VAL A 402 -7.46 -23.63 -9.65
CA VAL A 402 -6.99 -24.82 -10.38
C VAL A 402 -7.60 -26.12 -9.84
N ARG A 403 -7.93 -26.18 -8.55
CA ARG A 403 -8.53 -27.38 -7.92
C ARG A 403 -10.06 -27.43 -8.02
N HIS A 404 -10.73 -26.28 -8.12
CA HIS A 404 -12.19 -26.17 -8.09
C HIS A 404 -12.83 -25.85 -9.44
N ALA A 405 -12.04 -25.66 -10.49
CA ALA A 405 -12.55 -25.40 -11.83
C ALA A 405 -13.39 -26.55 -12.38
N ARG A 406 -14.37 -26.21 -13.21
CA ARG A 406 -15.28 -27.18 -13.85
C ARG A 406 -14.52 -28.23 -14.67
N GLU A 407 -13.45 -27.81 -15.35
CA GLU A 407 -12.66 -28.64 -16.24
C GLU A 407 -11.91 -29.77 -15.52
N VAL A 408 -11.79 -29.71 -14.19
CA VAL A 408 -11.19 -30.76 -13.35
C VAL A 408 -12.23 -31.48 -12.48
N GLY A 409 -13.51 -31.39 -12.85
CA GLY A 409 -14.63 -32.00 -12.12
C GLY A 409 -15.08 -31.21 -10.88
N GLY A 410 -14.61 -29.98 -10.70
CA GLY A 410 -15.04 -29.09 -9.63
C GLY A 410 -16.43 -28.48 -9.88
N ARG A 411 -17.02 -27.92 -8.81
CA ARG A 411 -18.35 -27.26 -8.85
C ARG A 411 -18.30 -25.80 -9.34
N GLY A 412 -17.11 -25.25 -9.56
CA GLY A 412 -16.94 -23.85 -9.96
C GLY A 412 -17.20 -23.59 -11.44
N VAL A 413 -16.95 -22.35 -11.86
CA VAL A 413 -16.95 -21.92 -13.27
C VAL A 413 -15.76 -22.48 -14.05
N ALA A 414 -15.78 -22.22 -15.37
CA ALA A 414 -14.65 -22.49 -16.24
C ALA A 414 -13.37 -21.79 -15.75
N LEU A 415 -12.24 -22.48 -15.88
CA LEU A 415 -10.94 -21.97 -15.47
C LEU A 415 -10.55 -20.71 -16.26
N ASP A 416 -10.44 -19.58 -15.58
CA ASP A 416 -9.98 -18.32 -16.16
C ASP A 416 -8.44 -18.29 -16.25
N LEU A 417 -7.91 -18.74 -17.38
CA LEU A 417 -6.47 -18.72 -17.67
C LEU A 417 -5.93 -17.30 -17.87
N CYS A 418 -6.76 -16.33 -18.27
CA CYS A 418 -6.32 -14.93 -18.39
C CYS A 418 -6.08 -14.32 -17.01
N TYR A 419 -6.97 -14.61 -16.04
CA TYR A 419 -6.76 -14.23 -14.65
C TYR A 419 -5.48 -14.86 -14.09
N LEU A 420 -5.26 -16.17 -14.31
CA LEU A 420 -4.03 -16.85 -13.87
C LEU A 420 -2.78 -16.29 -14.55
N SER A 421 -2.85 -15.95 -15.84
CA SER A 421 -1.77 -15.26 -16.56
C SER A 421 -1.46 -13.89 -15.93
N GLY A 422 -2.49 -13.15 -15.50
CA GLY A 422 -2.34 -11.85 -14.83
C GLY A 422 -1.77 -11.94 -13.40
N LEU A 423 -1.83 -13.10 -12.76
CA LEU A 423 -1.17 -13.34 -11.46
C LEU A 423 0.34 -13.57 -11.60
N GLY A 424 0.85 -13.83 -12.81
CA GLY A 424 2.27 -14.02 -13.07
C GLY A 424 2.88 -15.16 -12.25
N GLY A 425 4.04 -14.90 -11.62
CA GLY A 425 4.78 -15.93 -10.87
C GLY A 425 3.97 -16.64 -9.78
N SER A 426 2.91 -16.02 -9.24
CA SER A 426 2.02 -16.62 -8.26
C SER A 426 1.26 -17.84 -8.77
N ALA A 427 0.95 -17.87 -10.07
CA ALA A 427 0.22 -18.98 -10.71
C ALA A 427 1.13 -20.07 -11.28
N LEU A 428 2.46 -19.90 -11.28
CA LEU A 428 3.39 -20.83 -11.93
C LEU A 428 3.30 -22.27 -11.36
N LEU A 429 3.41 -22.43 -10.04
CA LEU A 429 3.36 -23.75 -9.41
C LEU A 429 1.96 -24.40 -9.53
N PRO A 430 0.85 -23.67 -9.28
CA PRO A 430 -0.49 -24.19 -9.53
C PRO A 430 -0.72 -24.69 -10.96
N LEU A 431 -0.20 -23.98 -11.97
CA LEU A 431 -0.31 -24.41 -13.37
C LEU A 431 0.53 -25.65 -13.68
N ILE A 432 1.70 -25.80 -13.06
CA ILE A 432 2.50 -27.03 -13.15
C ILE A 432 1.72 -28.22 -12.57
N ASP A 433 1.10 -28.03 -11.40
CA ASP A 433 0.30 -29.07 -10.75
C ASP A 433 -0.94 -29.42 -11.60
N LEU A 434 -1.53 -28.44 -12.29
CA LEU A 434 -2.65 -28.66 -13.21
C LEU A 434 -2.23 -29.44 -14.46
N GLU A 435 -1.13 -29.06 -15.10
CA GLU A 435 -0.67 -29.68 -16.35
C GLU A 435 -0.35 -31.17 -16.17
N ARG A 436 0.15 -31.55 -14.97
CA ARG A 436 0.47 -32.93 -14.60
C ARG A 436 -0.74 -33.84 -14.46
N ARG A 437 -1.96 -33.29 -14.43
CA ARG A 437 -3.19 -34.08 -14.36
C ARG A 437 -3.43 -34.88 -15.63
N THR A 438 -3.68 -36.18 -15.48
CA THR A 438 -3.94 -37.09 -16.60
C THR A 438 -5.34 -36.92 -17.18
N ASP A 439 -6.30 -36.47 -16.37
CA ASP A 439 -7.71 -36.24 -16.68
C ASP A 439 -7.97 -34.93 -17.47
N LEU A 440 -6.94 -34.13 -17.74
CA LEU A 440 -7.10 -32.87 -18.44
C LEU A 440 -7.36 -33.06 -19.95
N GLN A 441 -8.36 -32.36 -20.48
CA GLN A 441 -8.62 -32.32 -21.92
C GLN A 441 -7.38 -31.83 -22.71
N PRO A 442 -7.03 -32.42 -23.87
CA PRO A 442 -5.81 -32.08 -24.60
C PRO A 442 -5.70 -30.60 -24.97
N ALA A 443 -6.78 -29.97 -25.44
CA ALA A 443 -6.80 -28.56 -25.79
C ALA A 443 -6.55 -27.64 -24.58
N LEU A 444 -7.14 -27.97 -23.42
CA LEU A 444 -6.91 -27.23 -22.19
C LEU A 444 -5.46 -27.41 -21.69
N ARG A 445 -4.91 -28.62 -21.82
CA ARG A 445 -3.51 -28.90 -21.45
C ARG A 445 -2.56 -28.04 -22.28
N GLU A 446 -2.80 -27.91 -23.58
CA GLU A 446 -2.02 -27.05 -24.47
C GLU A 446 -2.11 -25.56 -24.05
N HIS A 447 -3.31 -25.08 -23.73
CA HIS A 447 -3.51 -23.70 -23.25
C HIS A 447 -2.80 -23.45 -21.91
N VAL A 448 -2.91 -24.37 -20.96
CA VAL A 448 -2.23 -24.32 -19.65
C VAL A 448 -0.71 -24.30 -19.84
N GLN A 449 -0.17 -25.17 -20.69
CA GLN A 449 1.25 -25.23 -21.00
C GLN A 449 1.74 -23.91 -21.60
N ALA A 450 1.01 -23.34 -22.55
CA ALA A 450 1.36 -22.06 -23.17
C ALA A 450 1.42 -20.91 -22.15
N VAL A 451 0.43 -20.82 -21.26
CA VAL A 451 0.40 -19.81 -20.18
C VAL A 451 1.53 -20.04 -19.18
N ARG A 452 1.76 -21.30 -18.79
CA ARG A 452 2.82 -21.68 -17.86
C ARG A 452 4.21 -21.31 -18.39
N VAL A 453 4.54 -21.62 -19.64
CA VAL A 453 5.84 -21.29 -20.24
C VAL A 453 6.03 -19.77 -20.27
N ARG A 454 5.02 -19.02 -20.70
CA ARG A 454 5.05 -17.55 -20.68
C ARG A 454 5.35 -16.98 -19.29
N ILE A 455 4.67 -17.49 -18.26
CA ILE A 455 4.89 -17.06 -16.87
C ILE A 455 6.29 -17.44 -16.40
N HIS A 456 6.75 -18.66 -16.71
CA HIS A 456 8.09 -19.12 -16.35
C HIS A 456 9.16 -18.20 -16.93
N ASP A 457 9.06 -17.87 -18.22
CA ASP A 457 10.05 -17.05 -18.92
C ASP A 457 10.01 -15.61 -18.45
N ALA A 458 8.81 -15.04 -18.25
CA ALA A 458 8.66 -13.71 -17.67
C ALA A 458 9.27 -13.64 -16.25
N LEU A 459 9.01 -14.65 -15.40
CA LEU A 459 9.59 -14.71 -14.06
C LEU A 459 11.12 -14.89 -14.11
N ALA A 460 11.64 -15.71 -15.03
CA ALA A 460 13.07 -15.91 -15.20
C ALA A 460 13.79 -14.64 -15.69
N GLN A 461 13.14 -13.86 -16.55
CA GLN A 461 13.64 -12.54 -16.98
C GLN A 461 13.62 -11.54 -15.83
N ASP A 462 12.49 -11.43 -15.11
CA ASP A 462 12.34 -10.51 -13.98
C ASP A 462 13.37 -10.79 -12.88
N GLN A 463 13.63 -12.08 -12.57
CA GLN A 463 14.61 -12.48 -11.57
C GLN A 463 16.08 -12.11 -11.88
N ARG A 464 16.41 -11.65 -13.09
CA ARG A 464 17.78 -11.19 -13.43
C ARG A 464 18.15 -9.89 -12.73
N GLN A 465 17.21 -8.94 -12.67
CA GLN A 465 17.41 -7.62 -12.09
C GLN A 465 16.48 -7.38 -10.89
N GLY A 466 15.27 -7.93 -10.90
CA GLY A 466 14.24 -7.89 -9.85
C GLY A 466 14.23 -9.07 -8.90
N TRP A 467 15.40 -9.64 -8.59
CA TRP A 467 15.51 -10.87 -7.79
C TRP A 467 14.71 -10.80 -6.48
N THR A 468 13.84 -11.79 -6.24
CA THR A 468 13.18 -12.09 -4.96
C THR A 468 13.46 -13.54 -4.55
N LEU A 469 13.48 -13.81 -3.24
CA LEU A 469 13.66 -15.18 -2.73
C LEU A 469 12.51 -16.09 -3.17
N LEU A 470 11.27 -15.60 -3.12
CA LEU A 470 10.07 -16.35 -3.52
C LEU A 470 10.10 -16.69 -5.02
N GLY A 471 10.43 -15.72 -5.89
CA GLY A 471 10.58 -15.95 -7.32
C GLY A 471 11.65 -17.01 -7.62
N GLN A 472 12.78 -16.96 -6.91
CA GLN A 472 13.86 -17.94 -7.08
C GLN A 472 13.43 -19.34 -6.65
N MET A 473 12.71 -19.46 -5.52
CA MET A 473 12.15 -20.74 -5.08
C MET A 473 11.17 -21.32 -6.09
N ARG A 474 10.33 -20.49 -6.70
CA ARG A 474 9.38 -20.91 -7.74
C ARG A 474 10.08 -21.45 -8.97
N LEU A 475 11.08 -20.74 -9.49
CA LEU A 475 11.89 -21.21 -10.62
C LEU A 475 12.63 -22.50 -10.28
N LYS A 476 13.21 -22.60 -9.08
CA LYS A 476 13.89 -23.83 -8.63
C LYS A 476 12.94 -25.03 -8.59
N ARG A 477 11.72 -24.86 -8.09
CA ARG A 477 10.69 -25.92 -8.09
C ARG A 477 10.20 -26.24 -9.51
N ALA A 478 10.06 -25.22 -10.36
CA ALA A 478 9.64 -25.42 -11.74
C ALA A 478 10.63 -26.25 -12.55
N ARG A 479 11.95 -26.14 -12.28
CA ARG A 479 12.99 -26.98 -12.92
C ARG A 479 12.80 -28.48 -12.71
N ASN A 480 12.15 -28.89 -11.62
CA ASN A 480 11.88 -30.32 -11.34
C ASN A 480 10.75 -30.89 -12.22
N SER A 481 10.13 -30.07 -13.06
CA SER A 481 9.18 -30.50 -14.09
C SER A 481 9.44 -29.61 -15.30
N PRO A 482 10.37 -29.94 -16.20
CA PRO A 482 10.58 -29.13 -17.40
C PRO A 482 9.30 -29.11 -18.24
N ALA A 483 8.97 -27.93 -18.79
CA ALA A 483 7.89 -27.83 -19.76
C ALA A 483 8.40 -28.32 -21.13
N ALA A 484 7.53 -28.95 -21.92
CA ALA A 484 7.81 -29.11 -23.34
C ALA A 484 7.83 -27.72 -24.03
N PRO A 485 8.51 -27.58 -25.18
CA PRO A 485 8.58 -26.31 -25.91
C PRO A 485 7.19 -25.71 -26.11
N ALA A 486 7.09 -24.38 -26.00
CA ALA A 486 5.81 -23.70 -26.21
C ALA A 486 5.28 -24.02 -27.62
N PRO A 487 4.00 -24.41 -27.75
CA PRO A 487 3.43 -24.70 -29.06
C PRO A 487 3.38 -23.44 -29.92
N SER A 488 3.74 -23.58 -31.20
CA SER A 488 3.92 -22.47 -32.15
C SER A 488 2.65 -21.63 -32.37
N GLY A 489 2.84 -20.37 -32.75
CA GLY A 489 1.76 -19.42 -33.09
C GLY A 489 1.53 -18.31 -32.05
N ALA A 490 0.98 -17.17 -32.49
CA ALA A 490 0.61 -16.08 -31.59
C ALA A 490 -0.60 -16.51 -30.73
N ARG A 491 -0.52 -16.31 -29.41
CA ARG A 491 -1.54 -16.79 -28.45
C ARG A 491 -2.02 -15.67 -27.54
N GLY A 492 -3.31 -15.67 -27.22
CA GLY A 492 -3.93 -14.73 -26.30
C GLY A 492 -3.54 -14.95 -24.82
N CYS A 493 -4.18 -14.23 -23.91
CA CYS A 493 -3.95 -14.39 -22.47
C CYS A 493 -4.34 -15.78 -21.94
N ALA A 494 -5.34 -16.42 -22.54
CA ALA A 494 -5.81 -17.74 -22.17
C ALA A 494 -4.98 -18.89 -22.76
N GLY A 495 -3.91 -18.60 -23.53
CA GLY A 495 -3.11 -19.64 -24.20
C GLY A 495 -3.72 -20.19 -25.50
N ALA A 496 -4.90 -19.74 -25.89
CA ALA A 496 -5.52 -20.06 -27.18
C ALA A 496 -4.83 -19.34 -28.34
N LEU A 497 -4.78 -19.99 -29.51
CA LEU A 497 -4.26 -19.40 -30.75
C LEU A 497 -5.10 -18.21 -31.18
N LEU A 498 -4.44 -17.11 -31.53
CA LEU A 498 -5.09 -15.96 -32.14
C LEU A 498 -5.40 -16.29 -33.61
N PRO A 499 -6.60 -15.96 -34.11
CA PRO A 499 -6.89 -16.10 -35.53
C PRO A 499 -5.90 -15.25 -36.35
N PRO A 500 -5.52 -15.69 -37.56
CA PRO A 500 -4.67 -14.89 -38.44
C PRO A 500 -5.33 -13.52 -38.68
N PRO A 501 -4.53 -12.44 -38.84
CA PRO A 501 -5.08 -11.12 -39.13
C PRO A 501 -5.99 -11.23 -40.35
N GLN A 502 -7.25 -10.76 -40.22
CA GLN A 502 -8.15 -10.69 -41.36
C GLN A 502 -7.46 -9.82 -42.43
N ALA A 503 -7.33 -10.36 -43.65
CA ALA A 503 -6.80 -9.58 -44.77
C ALA A 503 -7.60 -8.28 -44.87
N PRO A 504 -6.97 -7.12 -45.10
CA PRO A 504 -7.68 -5.87 -45.26
C PRO A 504 -8.75 -6.08 -46.34
N VAL A 505 -10.00 -5.87 -45.97
CA VAL A 505 -11.13 -5.89 -46.89
C VAL A 505 -10.78 -4.88 -47.98
N ALA A 506 -10.54 -5.38 -49.20
CA ALA A 506 -10.35 -4.50 -50.35
C ALA A 506 -11.54 -3.54 -50.39
N PRO A 507 -11.33 -2.21 -50.48
CA PRO A 507 -12.44 -1.28 -50.57
C PRO A 507 -13.33 -1.75 -51.71
N ALA A 508 -14.61 -2.00 -51.41
CA ALA A 508 -15.60 -2.30 -52.42
C ALA A 508 -15.47 -1.25 -53.51
N GLN A 509 -15.25 -1.70 -54.74
CA GLN A 509 -15.26 -0.83 -55.90
C GLN A 509 -16.59 -0.08 -55.85
N ALA A 510 -16.53 1.23 -55.62
CA ALA A 510 -17.71 2.07 -55.71
C ALA A 510 -18.21 1.94 -57.14
N GLU A 511 -19.34 1.26 -57.33
CA GLU A 511 -20.13 1.39 -58.54
C GLU A 511 -20.32 2.89 -58.78
N SER A 512 -19.80 3.37 -59.91
CA SER A 512 -20.00 4.72 -60.38
C SER A 512 -21.49 4.93 -60.61
N VAL A 513 -22.18 5.49 -59.62
CA VAL A 513 -23.54 6.00 -59.79
C VAL A 513 -23.45 7.19 -60.74
N ASP A 514 -24.00 7.01 -61.93
CA ASP A 514 -24.06 7.99 -63.01
C ASP A 514 -24.78 9.26 -62.54
N ALA A 515 -24.06 10.39 -62.53
CA ALA A 515 -24.48 11.68 -61.98
C ALA A 515 -25.46 12.45 -62.90
N LYS A 516 -26.25 11.75 -63.72
CA LYS A 516 -27.18 12.37 -64.69
C LYS A 516 -28.68 12.17 -64.39
N ALA A 517 -29.05 11.53 -63.29
CA ALA A 517 -30.46 11.27 -62.98
C ALA A 517 -31.10 12.19 -61.89
N VAL A 518 -30.37 13.18 -61.34
CA VAL A 518 -30.85 13.97 -60.16
C VAL A 518 -31.30 15.40 -60.51
N HIS A 519 -31.60 15.69 -61.79
CA HIS A 519 -32.25 16.95 -62.18
C HIS A 519 -33.61 16.71 -62.83
N ALA A 520 -34.62 16.40 -62.00
CA ALA A 520 -36.01 16.78 -62.23
C ALA A 520 -36.83 16.45 -60.97
N LEU A 521 -37.59 17.44 -60.48
CA LEU A 521 -38.64 17.40 -59.44
C LEU A 521 -38.33 18.22 -58.18
N THR A 522 -38.15 19.53 -58.37
CA THR A 522 -38.63 20.53 -57.41
C THR A 522 -39.68 21.37 -58.12
N GLY A 523 -40.95 21.01 -57.92
CA GLY A 523 -42.11 21.78 -58.32
C GLY A 523 -43.04 21.94 -57.11
N GLU A 524 -43.11 23.19 -56.65
CA GLU A 524 -44.26 23.87 -56.03
C GLU A 524 -45.25 23.07 -55.17
N ILE A 525 -45.37 23.43 -53.88
CA ILE A 525 -46.67 23.78 -53.28
C ILE A 525 -46.46 24.91 -52.26
N GLY A 526 -47.07 26.06 -52.52
CA GLY A 526 -47.38 27.07 -51.53
C GLY A 526 -48.84 26.98 -51.10
N LYS A 527 -49.08 27.03 -49.79
CA LYS A 527 -50.08 27.83 -49.07
C LYS A 527 -50.11 27.42 -47.60
#